data_AF-A0A950LB03-F1
#
_entry.id   AF-A0A950LB03-F1
#
_cell.length_a   1.000
_cell.length_b   1.000
_cell.length_c   1.000
_cell.angle_alpha   90.00
_cell.angle_beta   90.00
_cell.angle_gamma   90.00
#
_symmetry.space_group_name_H-M   'P 1'
#
loop_
_entity.id
_entity.type
_entity.pdbx_description
1 polymer ?
#
loop_
_entity_poly.entity_id
_entity_poly.type
_entity_poly.pdbx_seq_one_letter_code
_entity_poly.pdbx_strand_id
1 'polypeptide(L)'
;MAFTQVKRWFVVRANAARWRAIHDWADLRKASFRMARDGQGFMIEQPRAQPGSLRIEWGPSQRAYTGPTELRMRCELRLHGELQMMILCRDLMERLEKAVFEAYTDTLKTRVDTDTPEEMRWLVMFPKFTAVSSKLVRQRFGVLGVSKELAGAWVEGELSELLAQASQDLLPAGQPFVLMTMRGNVYLRTSMETPDLDKIQALVRLLESACREAQRVNNRLADGGPWPTTTSIAWQSSRPESEPQA
;
A
#
# COMPACT_ATOMS: atom_id res chain seq x y z
N MET A 1 -37.87 1.76 -16.76
CA MET A 1 -36.52 2.37 -16.79
C MET A 1 -36.35 3.63 -15.93
N ALA A 2 -37.42 4.34 -15.51
CA ALA A 2 -37.29 5.55 -14.67
C ALA A 2 -36.98 5.28 -13.17
N PHE A 3 -37.50 4.19 -12.58
CA PHE A 3 -37.34 3.88 -11.16
C PHE A 3 -35.89 3.61 -10.72
N THR A 4 -35.06 3.02 -11.57
CA THR A 4 -33.64 2.76 -11.30
C THR A 4 -32.80 4.03 -11.34
N GLN A 5 -33.14 4.99 -12.21
CA GLN A 5 -32.46 6.29 -12.26
C GLN A 5 -32.75 7.14 -11.02
N VAL A 6 -34.01 7.14 -10.54
CA VAL A 6 -34.40 7.89 -9.33
C VAL A 6 -33.68 7.33 -8.10
N LYS A 7 -33.66 6.01 -7.90
CA LYS A 7 -32.91 5.39 -6.79
C LYS A 7 -31.41 5.71 -6.85
N ARG A 8 -30.80 5.66 -8.04
CA ARG A 8 -29.39 6.02 -8.24
C ARG A 8 -29.11 7.48 -7.87
N TRP A 9 -30.00 8.40 -8.23
CA TRP A 9 -29.86 9.82 -7.91
C TRP A 9 -29.95 10.11 -6.39
N PHE A 10 -30.87 9.46 -5.67
CA PHE A 10 -30.96 9.58 -4.22
C PHE A 10 -29.74 9.02 -3.48
N VAL A 11 -29.20 7.88 -3.92
CA VAL A 11 -27.96 7.29 -3.35
C VAL A 11 -26.76 8.22 -3.56
N VAL A 12 -26.63 8.81 -4.75
CA VAL A 12 -25.54 9.77 -5.06
C VAL A 12 -25.64 11.01 -4.18
N ARG A 13 -26.83 11.58 -3.98
CA ARG A 13 -27.03 12.77 -3.12
C ARG A 13 -26.76 12.49 -1.64
N ALA A 14 -27.23 11.36 -1.11
CA ALA A 14 -26.97 10.96 0.26
C ALA A 14 -25.47 10.70 0.51
N ASN A 15 -24.79 10.08 -0.46
CA ASN A 15 -23.35 9.81 -0.37
C ASN A 15 -22.50 11.08 -0.55
N ALA A 16 -22.94 12.06 -1.35
CA ALA A 16 -22.26 13.35 -1.48
C ALA A 16 -22.27 14.14 -0.16
N ALA A 17 -23.37 14.09 0.60
CA ALA A 17 -23.42 14.67 1.95
C ALA A 17 -22.52 13.90 2.93
N ARG A 18 -22.49 12.56 2.84
CA ARG A 18 -21.70 11.68 3.71
C ARG A 18 -20.20 11.96 3.65
N TRP A 19 -19.67 12.35 2.48
CA TRP A 19 -18.24 12.55 2.27
C TRP A 19 -17.83 14.01 2.11
N ARG A 20 -18.72 14.95 2.49
CA ARG A 20 -18.48 16.37 2.32
C ARG A 20 -17.16 16.83 2.95
N ALA A 21 -16.87 16.40 4.18
CA ALA A 21 -15.62 16.78 4.85
C ALA A 21 -14.36 16.28 4.10
N ILE A 22 -14.43 15.09 3.49
CA ILE A 22 -13.34 14.52 2.69
C ILE A 22 -13.21 15.27 1.35
N HIS A 23 -14.33 15.63 0.73
CA HIS A 23 -14.37 16.45 -0.48
C HIS A 23 -13.76 17.83 -0.22
N ASP A 24 -14.22 18.53 0.82
CA ASP A 24 -13.74 19.86 1.21
C ASP A 24 -12.22 19.82 1.52
N TRP A 25 -11.76 18.77 2.20
CA TRP A 25 -10.33 18.54 2.42
C TRP A 25 -9.54 18.29 1.13
N ALA A 26 -10.08 17.53 0.18
CA ALA A 26 -9.47 17.33 -1.12
C ALA A 26 -9.34 18.65 -1.90
N ASP A 27 -10.39 19.48 -1.88
CA ASP A 27 -10.40 20.80 -2.51
C ASP A 27 -9.34 21.73 -1.91
N LEU A 28 -9.22 21.77 -0.57
CA LEU A 28 -8.16 22.53 0.12
C LEU A 28 -6.76 22.09 -0.31
N ARG A 29 -6.58 20.80 -0.62
CA ARG A 29 -5.34 20.23 -1.16
C ARG A 29 -5.16 20.45 -2.67
N LYS A 30 -6.08 21.17 -3.33
CA LYS A 30 -6.13 21.34 -4.80
C LYS A 30 -6.15 19.98 -5.53
N ALA A 31 -6.78 18.99 -4.91
CA ALA A 31 -6.94 17.65 -5.46
C ALA A 31 -8.32 17.53 -6.13
N SER A 32 -8.44 16.64 -7.12
CA SER A 32 -9.74 16.31 -7.70
C SER A 32 -10.39 15.17 -6.93
N PHE A 33 -11.63 15.35 -6.48
CA PHE A 33 -12.44 14.32 -5.84
C PHE A 33 -13.44 13.74 -6.85
N ARG A 34 -13.56 12.41 -6.91
CA ARG A 34 -14.54 11.70 -7.75
C ARG A 34 -15.18 10.57 -6.99
N MET A 35 -16.50 10.44 -7.10
CA MET A 35 -17.20 9.26 -6.60
C MET A 35 -17.00 8.08 -7.57
N ALA A 36 -16.91 6.87 -7.02
CA ALA A 36 -16.94 5.64 -7.81
C ALA A 36 -18.28 5.51 -8.54
N ARG A 37 -18.28 4.84 -9.71
CA ARG A 37 -19.46 4.76 -10.59
C ARG A 37 -20.65 4.04 -9.96
N ASP A 38 -20.38 3.10 -9.06
CA ASP A 38 -21.34 2.35 -8.25
C ASP A 38 -21.84 3.13 -7.02
N GLY A 39 -21.24 4.31 -6.74
CA GLY A 39 -21.52 5.12 -5.58
C GLY A 39 -20.99 4.56 -4.26
N GLN A 40 -20.26 3.44 -4.28
CA GLN A 40 -19.80 2.71 -3.09
C GLN A 40 -18.40 3.13 -2.63
N GLY A 41 -17.73 4.02 -3.37
CA GLY A 41 -16.38 4.46 -3.07
C GLY A 41 -16.07 5.86 -3.59
N PHE A 42 -14.84 6.31 -3.36
CA PHE A 42 -14.34 7.56 -3.91
C PHE A 42 -12.86 7.45 -4.29
N MET A 43 -12.43 8.40 -5.11
CA MET A 43 -11.05 8.58 -5.53
C MET A 43 -10.67 10.05 -5.40
N ILE A 44 -9.50 10.32 -4.85
CA ILE A 44 -8.87 11.63 -4.77
C ILE A 44 -7.57 11.57 -5.57
N GLU A 45 -7.37 12.52 -6.47
CA GLU A 45 -6.13 12.64 -7.23
C GLU A 45 -5.52 14.02 -7.02
N GLN A 46 -4.25 14.05 -6.63
CA GLN A 46 -3.47 15.24 -6.41
C GLN A 46 -2.18 15.16 -7.23
N PRO A 47 -2.22 15.48 -8.55
CA PRO A 47 -1.08 15.29 -9.45
C PRO A 47 0.15 16.13 -9.11
N ARG A 48 -0.05 17.27 -8.42
CA ARG A 48 1.00 18.20 -8.00
C ARG A 48 1.29 18.12 -6.50
N ALA A 49 0.99 16.98 -5.87
CA ALA A 49 1.38 16.72 -4.50
C ALA A 49 2.91 16.60 -4.37
N GLN A 50 3.40 16.86 -3.17
CA GLN A 50 4.77 16.53 -2.76
C GLN A 50 4.70 15.40 -1.73
N PRO A 51 5.67 14.47 -1.70
CA PRO A 51 6.86 14.40 -2.56
C PRO A 51 6.62 13.85 -3.98
N GLY A 52 5.41 13.40 -4.31
CA GLY A 52 5.06 12.92 -5.64
C GLY A 52 3.55 12.91 -5.87
N SER A 53 3.14 12.65 -7.11
CA SER A 53 1.73 12.61 -7.51
C SER A 53 0.97 11.57 -6.68
N LEU A 54 -0.06 12.03 -5.96
CA LEU A 54 -0.78 11.22 -4.97
C LEU A 54 -2.16 10.83 -5.51
N ARG A 55 -2.48 9.53 -5.43
CA ARG A 55 -3.83 9.01 -5.59
C ARG A 55 -4.27 8.31 -4.31
N ILE A 56 -5.46 8.64 -3.83
CA ILE A 56 -6.13 8.00 -2.69
C ILE A 56 -7.44 7.40 -3.22
N GLU A 57 -7.75 6.17 -2.84
CA GLU A 57 -8.94 5.46 -3.25
C GLU A 57 -9.51 4.71 -2.05
N TRP A 58 -10.83 4.82 -1.84
CA TRP A 58 -11.54 4.02 -0.87
C TRP A 58 -12.68 3.27 -1.57
N GLY A 59 -12.81 1.97 -1.31
CA GLY A 59 -13.85 1.13 -1.91
C GLY A 59 -13.64 -0.36 -1.62
N PRO A 60 -14.24 -1.26 -2.42
CA PRO A 60 -14.12 -2.70 -2.23
C PRO A 60 -12.66 -3.18 -2.20
N SER A 61 -12.37 -4.13 -1.31
CA SER A 61 -11.02 -4.69 -1.18
C SER A 61 -10.60 -5.54 -2.37
N GLN A 62 -9.33 -5.43 -2.76
CA GLN A 62 -8.70 -6.26 -3.79
C GLN A 62 -7.81 -7.37 -3.20
N ARG A 63 -7.83 -7.53 -1.88
CA ARG A 63 -7.07 -8.53 -1.13
C ARG A 63 -8.01 -9.22 -0.17
N ALA A 64 -7.99 -10.55 -0.17
CA ALA A 64 -8.84 -11.37 0.69
C ALA A 64 -8.60 -11.07 2.19
N TYR A 65 -7.37 -10.73 2.57
CA TYR A 65 -6.99 -10.46 3.95
C TYR A 65 -7.42 -9.07 4.47
N THR A 66 -7.90 -8.16 3.62
CA THR A 66 -8.18 -6.76 4.02
C THR A 66 -9.59 -6.55 4.59
N GLY A 67 -10.50 -7.51 4.42
CA GLY A 67 -11.92 -7.34 4.76
C GLY A 67 -12.73 -6.74 3.61
N PRO A 68 -13.94 -6.20 3.85
CA PRO A 68 -14.87 -5.82 2.77
C PRO A 68 -14.44 -4.57 2.00
N THR A 69 -13.90 -3.57 2.69
CA THR A 69 -13.46 -2.30 2.11
C THR A 69 -12.07 -1.92 2.58
N GLU A 70 -11.34 -1.22 1.72
CA GLU A 70 -9.97 -0.81 1.98
C GLU A 70 -9.71 0.63 1.52
N LEU A 71 -8.77 1.27 2.18
CA LEU A 71 -8.12 2.49 1.72
C LEU A 71 -6.83 2.11 1.00
N ARG A 72 -6.69 2.56 -0.25
CA ARG A 72 -5.49 2.41 -1.08
C ARG A 72 -4.92 3.79 -1.36
N MET A 73 -3.63 3.95 -1.15
CA MET A 73 -2.90 5.13 -1.58
C MET A 73 -1.73 4.73 -2.46
N ARG A 74 -1.42 5.59 -3.43
CA ARG A 74 -0.27 5.46 -4.32
C ARG A 74 0.37 6.82 -4.52
N CYS A 75 1.66 6.90 -4.26
CA CYS A 75 2.47 8.07 -4.55
C CYS A 75 3.49 7.74 -5.64
N GLU A 76 3.43 8.47 -6.75
CA GLU A 76 4.36 8.32 -7.87
C GLU A 76 5.62 9.14 -7.64
N LEU A 77 6.75 8.45 -7.45
CA LEU A 77 8.03 9.09 -7.10
C LEU A 77 9.13 8.86 -8.13
N ARG A 78 8.93 7.93 -9.07
CA ARG A 78 9.94 7.47 -10.02
C ARG A 78 11.21 6.95 -9.33
N LEU A 79 11.04 6.21 -8.23
CA LEU A 79 12.14 5.48 -7.60
C LEU A 79 12.69 4.43 -8.59
N HIS A 80 13.89 3.93 -8.30
CA HIS A 80 14.44 2.80 -9.05
C HIS A 80 13.49 1.59 -9.00
N GLY A 81 13.33 0.90 -10.13
CA GLY A 81 12.36 -0.20 -10.28
C GLY A 81 12.60 -1.38 -9.32
N GLU A 82 13.87 -1.63 -9.00
CA GLU A 82 14.31 -2.69 -8.08
C GLU A 82 14.35 -2.26 -6.60
N LEU A 83 13.98 -1.01 -6.29
CA LEU A 83 13.86 -0.59 -4.90
C LEU A 83 12.56 -1.14 -4.30
N GLN A 84 12.63 -2.40 -3.86
CA GLN A 84 11.50 -3.15 -3.32
C GLN A 84 11.69 -3.35 -1.82
N MET A 85 10.85 -2.68 -1.05
CA MET A 85 10.85 -2.69 0.42
C MET A 85 9.40 -2.71 0.89
N MET A 86 9.14 -3.38 2.00
CA MET A 86 7.80 -3.51 2.57
C MET A 86 7.83 -3.47 4.09
N ILE A 87 6.83 -2.77 4.63
CA ILE A 87 6.48 -2.72 6.05
C ILE A 87 5.03 -3.18 6.15
N LEU A 88 4.73 -4.10 7.06
CA LEU A 88 3.38 -4.60 7.28
C LEU A 88 3.15 -4.90 8.76
N CYS A 89 1.89 -4.85 9.21
CA CYS A 89 1.56 -5.27 10.58
C CYS A 89 2.03 -6.71 10.83
N ARG A 90 2.61 -6.96 12.01
CA ARG A 90 3.19 -8.26 12.37
C ARG A 90 2.14 -9.39 12.34
N ASP A 91 0.94 -9.14 12.88
CA ASP A 91 -0.17 -10.10 12.82
C ASP A 91 -0.54 -10.45 11.37
N LEU A 92 -0.49 -9.48 10.45
CA LEU A 92 -0.72 -9.74 9.03
C LEU A 92 0.43 -10.55 8.43
N MET A 93 1.68 -10.20 8.75
CA MET A 93 2.86 -10.93 8.29
C MET A 93 2.76 -12.41 8.65
N GLU A 94 2.47 -12.73 9.92
CA GLU A 94 2.36 -14.12 10.40
C GLU A 94 1.24 -14.89 9.70
N ARG A 95 0.08 -14.25 9.48
CA ARG A 95 -1.02 -14.86 8.71
C ARG A 95 -0.64 -15.14 7.26
N LEU A 96 0.04 -14.20 6.60
CA LEU A 96 0.48 -14.37 5.21
C LEU A 96 1.56 -15.44 5.09
N GLU A 97 2.52 -15.49 6.03
CA GLU A 97 3.53 -16.55 6.07
C GLU A 97 2.92 -17.94 6.26
N LYS A 98 1.92 -18.06 7.15
CA LYS A 98 1.18 -19.31 7.33
C LYS A 98 0.46 -19.72 6.05
N ALA A 99 -0.24 -18.79 5.41
CA ALA A 99 -0.96 -19.04 4.16
C ALA A 99 -0.01 -19.45 3.03
N VAL A 100 1.17 -18.85 2.94
CA VAL A 100 2.22 -19.23 2.00
C VAL A 100 2.69 -20.67 2.28
N PHE A 101 2.97 -21.01 3.55
CA PHE A 101 3.40 -22.35 3.93
C PHE A 101 2.34 -23.41 3.60
N GLU A 102 1.07 -23.15 3.94
CA GLU A 102 -0.07 -24.02 3.63
C GLU A 102 -0.19 -24.24 2.11
N ALA A 103 -0.11 -23.17 1.32
CA ALA A 103 -0.13 -23.24 -0.14
C ALA A 103 1.04 -24.06 -0.71
N TYR A 104 2.25 -23.95 -0.15
CA TYR A 104 3.41 -24.78 -0.55
C TYR A 104 3.23 -26.25 -0.19
N THR A 105 2.64 -26.57 0.97
CA THR A 105 2.37 -27.96 1.36
C THR A 105 1.26 -28.59 0.52
N ASP A 106 0.27 -27.79 0.09
CA ASP A 106 -0.84 -28.25 -0.75
C ASP A 106 -0.47 -28.35 -2.24
N THR A 107 0.49 -27.56 -2.74
CA THR A 107 0.93 -27.55 -4.15
C THR A 107 1.73 -28.78 -4.61
N LEU A 108 1.93 -29.79 -3.74
CA LEU A 108 2.16 -31.16 -4.21
C LEU A 108 0.95 -31.75 -4.97
N LYS A 109 -0.18 -31.04 -5.03
CA LYS A 109 -1.35 -31.35 -5.85
C LYS A 109 -1.73 -30.17 -6.77
N THR A 110 -1.11 -30.14 -7.95
CA THR A 110 -1.60 -29.54 -9.21
C THR A 110 -1.86 -28.03 -9.29
N ARG A 111 -1.22 -27.46 -10.33
CA ARG A 111 -1.43 -26.18 -11.04
C ARG A 111 -0.68 -24.95 -10.50
N VAL A 112 0.08 -24.39 -11.42
CA VAL A 112 0.92 -23.19 -11.35
C VAL A 112 0.09 -22.01 -10.85
N ASP A 113 0.41 -21.54 -9.65
CA ASP A 113 -0.27 -20.46 -8.95
C ASP A 113 0.31 -19.10 -9.38
N THR A 114 -0.37 -18.43 -10.30
CA THR A 114 -0.01 -17.08 -10.77
C THR A 114 -0.71 -15.98 -9.96
N ASP A 115 -1.53 -16.34 -8.97
CA ASP A 115 -2.39 -15.43 -8.22
C ASP A 115 -1.82 -15.03 -6.85
N THR A 116 -0.65 -15.54 -6.48
CA THR A 116 -0.01 -15.18 -5.20
C THR A 116 0.28 -13.68 -5.13
N PRO A 117 -0.33 -12.93 -4.19
CA PRO A 117 -0.09 -11.49 -4.02
C PRO A 117 1.38 -11.15 -3.81
N GLU A 118 1.81 -9.96 -4.27
CA GLU A 118 3.17 -9.43 -4.12
C GLU A 118 3.68 -9.58 -2.67
N GLU A 119 2.83 -9.24 -1.70
CA GLU A 119 3.20 -9.25 -0.30
C GLU A 119 3.56 -10.66 0.19
N MET A 120 2.84 -11.69 -0.27
CA MET A 120 3.12 -13.09 0.06
C MET A 120 4.42 -13.57 -0.57
N ARG A 121 4.63 -13.26 -1.86
CA ARG A 121 5.87 -13.62 -2.55
C ARG A 121 7.09 -12.97 -1.91
N TRP A 122 7.01 -11.70 -1.50
CA TRP A 122 8.13 -10.99 -0.89
C TRP A 122 8.52 -11.55 0.48
N LEU A 123 7.57 -12.08 1.25
CA LEU A 123 7.86 -12.72 2.54
C LEU A 123 8.78 -13.94 2.42
N VAL A 124 8.76 -14.60 1.26
CA VAL A 124 9.65 -15.71 0.91
C VAL A 124 10.95 -15.22 0.29
N MET A 125 10.86 -14.25 -0.62
CA MET A 125 11.99 -13.83 -1.45
C MET A 125 12.97 -12.91 -0.72
N PHE A 126 12.49 -12.06 0.19
CA PHE A 126 13.29 -10.96 0.73
C PHE A 126 13.67 -11.15 2.19
N PRO A 127 14.90 -10.77 2.57
CA PRO A 127 15.33 -10.82 3.95
C PRO A 127 14.52 -9.87 4.81
N LYS A 128 14.18 -10.34 6.02
CA LYS A 128 13.57 -9.52 7.06
C LYS A 128 14.64 -8.70 7.79
N PHE A 129 14.33 -7.44 8.05
CA PHE A 129 15.10 -6.57 8.91
C PHE A 129 14.52 -6.58 10.33
N THR A 130 15.30 -7.03 11.30
CA THR A 130 14.86 -7.26 12.70
C THR A 130 15.46 -6.27 13.70
N ALA A 131 16.43 -5.47 13.27
CA ALA A 131 17.20 -4.56 14.12
C ALA A 131 16.62 -3.13 14.19
N VAL A 132 15.29 -2.98 14.02
CA VAL A 132 14.60 -1.68 14.15
C VAL A 132 14.82 -1.11 15.54
N SER A 133 15.27 0.14 15.60
CA SER A 133 15.63 0.83 16.86
C SER A 133 14.43 1.00 17.80
N SER A 134 13.29 1.41 17.27
CA SER A 134 12.05 1.54 18.06
C SER A 134 11.50 0.17 18.47
N LYS A 135 11.44 -0.07 19.79
CA LYS A 135 10.87 -1.30 20.37
C LYS A 135 9.42 -1.49 19.96
N LEU A 136 8.62 -0.42 19.95
CA LEU A 136 7.21 -0.48 19.60
C LEU A 136 7.03 -0.84 18.12
N VAL A 137 7.78 -0.19 17.22
CA VAL A 137 7.73 -0.51 15.78
C VAL A 137 8.15 -1.96 15.55
N ARG A 138 9.24 -2.41 16.17
CA ARG A 138 9.70 -3.80 16.06
C ARG A 138 8.64 -4.80 16.53
N GLN A 139 7.89 -4.49 17.59
CA GLN A 139 6.82 -5.37 18.07
C GLN A 139 5.62 -5.38 17.12
N ARG A 140 5.26 -4.24 16.54
CA ARG A 140 4.01 -4.05 15.79
C ARG A 140 4.13 -4.32 14.29
N PHE A 141 5.33 -4.18 13.72
CA PHE A 141 5.54 -4.29 12.28
C PHE A 141 6.66 -5.27 11.93
N GLY A 142 6.49 -5.94 10.79
CA GLY A 142 7.54 -6.61 10.05
C GLY A 142 8.11 -5.67 8.98
N VAL A 143 9.42 -5.76 8.74
CA VAL A 143 10.13 -4.95 7.73
C VAL A 143 10.98 -5.89 6.88
N LEU A 144 10.92 -5.75 5.56
CA LEU A 144 11.69 -6.55 4.61
C LEU A 144 11.99 -5.74 3.35
N GLY A 145 12.97 -6.19 2.57
CA GLY A 145 13.29 -5.60 1.28
C GLY A 145 14.46 -6.32 0.62
N VAL A 146 14.80 -5.92 -0.61
CA VAL A 146 15.88 -6.53 -1.41
C VAL A 146 17.23 -6.62 -0.69
N SER A 147 17.48 -5.75 0.30
CA SER A 147 18.60 -5.81 1.22
C SER A 147 18.16 -5.37 2.62
N LYS A 148 18.78 -5.95 3.66
CA LYS A 148 18.52 -5.57 5.06
C LYS A 148 18.96 -4.14 5.33
N GLU A 149 20.06 -3.71 4.70
CA GLU A 149 20.63 -2.37 4.81
C GLU A 149 19.65 -1.34 4.25
N LEU A 150 19.04 -1.59 3.09
CA LEU A 150 18.06 -0.69 2.49
C LEU A 150 16.76 -0.66 3.29
N ALA A 151 16.25 -1.81 3.70
CA ALA A 151 15.05 -1.92 4.51
C ALA A 151 15.20 -1.20 5.87
N GLY A 152 16.33 -1.41 6.54
CA GLY A 152 16.68 -0.70 7.77
C GLY A 152 16.82 0.80 7.53
N ALA A 153 17.53 1.19 6.47
CA ALA A 153 17.71 2.59 6.14
C ALA A 153 16.40 3.31 5.78
N TRP A 154 15.35 2.60 5.34
CA TRP A 154 14.04 3.17 5.03
C TRP A 154 13.16 3.37 6.27
N VAL A 155 13.16 2.40 7.19
CA VAL A 155 12.26 2.42 8.37
C VAL A 155 12.75 3.30 9.51
N GLU A 156 14.04 3.64 9.55
CA GLU A 156 14.62 4.49 10.59
C GLU A 156 14.29 5.99 10.39
N GLY A 157 14.46 6.80 11.44
CA GLY A 157 14.18 8.24 11.41
C GLY A 157 12.69 8.58 11.59
N GLU A 158 12.21 9.62 10.90
CA GLU A 158 10.84 10.16 11.02
C GLU A 158 9.77 9.08 10.77
N LEU A 159 10.01 8.17 9.81
CA LEU A 159 9.07 7.09 9.50
C LEU A 159 8.86 6.16 10.70
N SER A 160 9.92 5.86 11.46
CA SER A 160 9.85 5.02 12.65
C SER A 160 8.95 5.65 13.72
N GLU A 161 9.08 6.96 13.93
CA GLU A 161 8.30 7.71 14.92
C GLU A 161 6.81 7.73 14.53
N LEU A 162 6.51 7.99 13.26
CA LEU A 162 5.13 7.99 12.76
C LEU A 162 4.51 6.60 12.79
N LEU A 163 5.27 5.54 12.50
CA LEU A 163 4.81 4.16 12.67
C LEU A 163 4.54 3.82 14.13
N ALA A 164 5.39 4.27 15.05
CA ALA A 164 5.21 4.08 16.48
C ALA A 164 3.90 4.74 16.94
N GLN A 165 3.67 6.00 16.55
CA GLN A 165 2.43 6.72 16.84
C GLN A 165 1.21 6.00 16.23
N ALA A 166 1.26 5.71 14.92
CA ALA A 166 0.17 5.06 14.21
C ALA A 166 -0.20 3.69 14.80
N SER A 167 0.74 2.98 15.41
CA SER A 167 0.48 1.67 16.02
C SER A 167 -0.41 1.72 17.26
N GLN A 168 -0.61 2.90 17.86
CA GLN A 168 -1.39 3.10 19.08
C GLN A 168 -2.86 3.37 18.79
N ASP A 169 -3.16 4.15 17.75
CA ASP A 169 -4.50 4.67 17.46
C ASP A 169 -4.98 4.40 16.03
N LEU A 170 -4.12 4.60 15.04
CA LEU A 170 -4.45 4.55 13.62
C LEU A 170 -4.53 3.11 13.08
N LEU A 171 -3.68 2.25 13.60
CA LEU A 171 -3.48 0.85 13.20
C LEU A 171 -3.63 -0.08 14.43
N PRO A 172 -4.86 -0.26 14.94
CA PRO A 172 -5.14 -1.20 16.01
C PRO A 172 -4.67 -2.62 15.69
N ALA A 173 -4.45 -3.42 16.74
CA ALA A 173 -4.05 -4.82 16.59
C ALA A 173 -5.01 -5.60 15.69
N GLY A 174 -4.46 -6.50 14.86
CA GLY A 174 -5.21 -7.25 13.86
C GLY A 174 -5.58 -6.51 12.57
N GLN A 175 -5.55 -5.16 12.54
CA GLN A 175 -5.89 -4.38 11.34
C GLN A 175 -4.86 -4.62 10.22
N PRO A 176 -5.29 -5.09 9.03
CA PRO A 176 -4.41 -5.24 7.88
C PRO A 176 -3.80 -3.89 7.48
N PHE A 177 -2.48 -3.85 7.37
CA PHE A 177 -1.73 -2.69 6.90
C PHE A 177 -0.50 -3.16 6.13
N VAL A 178 -0.28 -2.55 4.97
CA VAL A 178 0.90 -2.75 4.11
C VAL A 178 1.34 -1.39 3.59
N LEU A 179 2.63 -1.12 3.70
CA LEU A 179 3.33 0.02 3.12
C LEU A 179 4.51 -0.52 2.32
N MET A 180 4.61 -0.24 1.02
CA MET A 180 5.64 -0.84 0.18
C MET A 180 6.11 0.09 -0.95
N THR A 181 7.39 -0.01 -1.31
CA THR A 181 7.93 0.58 -2.55
C THR A 181 7.89 -0.47 -3.66
N MET A 182 7.27 -0.17 -4.80
CA MET A 182 7.19 -1.10 -5.93
C MET A 182 7.11 -0.34 -7.26
N ARG A 183 7.87 -0.77 -8.28
CA ARG A 183 7.79 -0.21 -9.64
C ARG A 183 7.87 1.34 -9.66
N GLY A 184 8.78 1.89 -8.85
CA GLY A 184 9.03 3.33 -8.76
C GLY A 184 8.04 4.14 -7.91
N ASN A 185 7.08 3.49 -7.24
CA ASN A 185 6.05 4.16 -6.46
C ASN A 185 6.04 3.66 -5.01
N VAL A 186 5.40 4.42 -4.12
CA VAL A 186 5.06 3.98 -2.76
C VAL A 186 3.57 3.71 -2.70
N TYR A 187 3.20 2.59 -2.10
CA TYR A 187 1.83 2.16 -1.89
C TYR A 187 1.55 2.02 -0.40
N LEU A 188 0.36 2.44 0.03
CA LEU A 188 -0.18 2.15 1.35
C LEU A 188 -1.55 1.51 1.18
N ARG A 189 -1.80 0.43 1.92
CA ARG A 189 -3.09 -0.27 1.94
C ARG A 189 -3.47 -0.56 3.37
N THR A 190 -4.72 -0.31 3.72
CA THR A 190 -5.26 -0.74 5.01
C THR A 190 -6.76 -0.99 4.94
N SER A 191 -7.24 -1.88 5.80
CA SER A 191 -8.68 -2.06 6.00
C SER A 191 -9.28 -0.77 6.52
N MET A 192 -10.43 -0.37 5.96
CA MET A 192 -11.16 0.80 6.43
C MET A 192 -12.64 0.58 6.13
N GLU A 193 -13.39 0.14 7.12
CA GLU A 193 -14.82 -0.17 6.98
C GLU A 193 -15.65 1.08 6.64
N THR A 194 -15.36 2.20 7.33
CA THR A 194 -16.00 3.49 7.07
C THR A 194 -14.92 4.55 6.84
N PRO A 195 -15.05 5.41 5.80
CA PRO A 195 -14.15 6.52 5.59
C PRO A 195 -14.18 7.49 6.76
N ASP A 196 -12.99 7.80 7.28
CA ASP A 196 -12.79 8.72 8.38
C ASP A 196 -11.72 9.72 7.96
N LEU A 197 -12.04 11.02 8.00
CA LEU A 197 -11.16 12.08 7.51
C LEU A 197 -9.86 12.14 8.32
N ASP A 198 -9.94 12.05 9.65
CA ASP A 198 -8.77 12.19 10.52
C ASP A 198 -7.80 11.03 10.31
N LYS A 199 -8.35 9.81 10.16
CA LYS A 199 -7.54 8.63 9.81
C LYS A 199 -6.92 8.76 8.42
N ILE A 200 -7.68 9.23 7.42
CA ILE A 200 -7.14 9.44 6.07
C ILE A 200 -6.00 10.46 6.10
N GLN A 201 -6.17 11.58 6.80
CA GLN A 201 -5.11 12.60 6.95
C GLN A 201 -3.86 12.04 7.64
N ALA A 202 -4.03 11.26 8.70
CA ALA A 202 -2.92 10.61 9.38
C ALA A 202 -2.18 9.60 8.49
N LEU A 203 -2.92 8.79 7.71
CA LEU A 203 -2.34 7.85 6.76
C LEU A 203 -1.63 8.55 5.59
N VAL A 204 -2.13 9.71 5.14
CA VAL A 204 -1.42 10.54 4.16
C VAL A 204 -0.11 11.05 4.73
N ARG A 205 -0.08 11.54 5.98
CA ARG A 205 1.18 11.96 6.63
C ARG A 205 2.19 10.82 6.72
N LEU A 206 1.74 9.63 7.11
CA LEU A 206 2.57 8.43 7.17
C LEU A 206 3.12 8.05 5.79
N LEU A 207 2.28 8.07 4.75
CA LEU A 207 2.70 7.82 3.37
C LEU A 207 3.72 8.85 2.89
N GLU A 208 3.46 10.15 3.10
CA GLU A 208 4.36 11.22 2.68
C GLU A 208 5.74 11.12 3.35
N SER A 209 5.81 10.74 4.62
CA SER A 209 7.08 10.44 5.30
C SER A 209 7.77 9.21 4.70
N ALA A 210 7.03 8.13 4.48
CA ALA A 210 7.57 6.94 3.82
C ALA A 210 8.13 7.23 2.42
N CYS A 211 7.51 8.13 1.68
CA CYS A 211 7.97 8.59 0.38
C CYS A 211 9.28 9.39 0.47
N ARG A 212 9.40 10.33 1.42
CA ARG A 212 10.63 11.09 1.65
C ARG A 212 11.79 10.16 2.02
N GLU A 213 11.56 9.21 2.92
CA GLU A 213 12.56 8.22 3.30
C GLU A 213 12.93 7.30 2.13
N ALA A 214 11.97 6.88 1.31
CA ALA A 214 12.25 6.08 0.12
C ALA A 214 13.10 6.85 -0.90
N GLN A 215 12.84 8.14 -1.13
CA GLN A 215 13.68 9.00 -1.97
C GLN A 215 15.09 9.15 -1.39
N ARG A 216 15.24 9.32 -0.08
CA ARG A 216 16.54 9.40 0.60
C ARG A 216 17.34 8.11 0.45
N VAL A 217 16.71 6.95 0.55
CA VAL A 217 17.34 5.65 0.28
C VAL A 217 17.74 5.53 -1.19
N ASN A 218 16.84 5.89 -2.10
CA ASN A 218 17.06 5.84 -3.55
C ASN A 218 18.26 6.70 -3.99
N ASN A 219 18.36 7.94 -3.48
CA ASN A 219 19.44 8.85 -3.84
C ASN A 219 20.80 8.36 -3.34
N ARG A 220 20.87 7.80 -2.13
CA ARG A 220 22.11 7.19 -1.60
C ARG A 220 22.62 6.03 -2.48
N LEU A 221 21.72 5.30 -3.11
CA LEU A 221 22.08 4.23 -4.06
C LEU A 221 22.59 4.79 -5.39
N ALA A 222 22.00 5.89 -5.87
CA ALA A 222 22.49 6.58 -7.06
C ALA A 222 23.91 7.14 -6.86
N ASP A 223 24.21 7.62 -5.65
CA ASP A 223 25.51 8.19 -5.29
C ASP A 223 26.57 7.14 -4.88
N GLY A 224 26.13 5.96 -4.43
CA GLY A 224 26.94 4.99 -3.66
C GLY A 224 27.49 3.76 -4.40
N GLY A 225 27.26 3.62 -5.72
CA GLY A 225 27.81 2.51 -6.52
C GLY A 225 26.79 1.46 -6.99
N PRO A 226 27.24 0.29 -7.51
CA PRO A 226 26.39 -0.65 -8.23
C PRO A 226 25.25 -1.20 -7.36
N TRP A 227 24.06 -1.26 -7.96
CA TRP A 227 22.85 -1.77 -7.31
C TRP A 227 23.03 -3.22 -6.84
N PRO A 228 22.47 -3.60 -5.66
CA PRO A 228 22.42 -5.00 -5.27
C PRO A 228 21.59 -5.76 -6.31
N THR A 229 22.25 -6.54 -7.17
CA THR A 229 21.57 -7.41 -8.13
C THR A 229 21.01 -8.61 -7.38
N THR A 230 19.77 -8.51 -6.91
CA THR A 230 19.01 -9.69 -6.48
C THR A 230 18.57 -10.45 -7.73
N THR A 231 19.40 -11.37 -8.20
CA THR A 231 19.04 -12.38 -9.22
C THR A 231 18.08 -13.40 -8.59
N SER A 232 16.80 -13.06 -8.49
CA SER A 232 15.74 -14.06 -8.31
C SER A 232 15.01 -14.27 -9.64
N ILE A 233 15.49 -15.27 -10.39
CA ILE A 233 14.97 -15.67 -11.70
C ILE A 233 13.60 -16.38 -11.60
N ALA A 234 13.12 -16.70 -10.40
CA ALA A 234 11.98 -17.59 -10.23
C ALA A 234 10.58 -16.97 -10.47
N TRP A 235 10.44 -15.64 -10.53
CA TRP A 235 9.11 -15.00 -10.54
C TRP A 235 9.05 -13.73 -11.41
N GLN A 236 9.43 -13.83 -12.68
CA GLN A 236 9.08 -12.79 -13.64
C GLN A 236 7.60 -12.94 -14.03
N SER A 237 6.74 -12.07 -13.52
CA SER A 237 5.36 -11.96 -14.02
C SER A 237 5.41 -11.42 -15.45
N SER A 238 5.30 -12.29 -16.44
CA SER A 238 5.12 -11.90 -17.84
C SER A 238 3.85 -11.06 -17.94
N ARG A 239 3.96 -9.80 -18.39
CA ARG A 239 2.78 -9.06 -18.86
C ARG A 239 2.24 -9.80 -20.08
N PRO A 240 0.91 -10.01 -20.22
CA PRO A 240 0.37 -10.41 -21.51
C PRO A 240 0.59 -9.26 -22.49
N GLU A 241 1.37 -9.54 -23.53
CA GLU A 241 1.55 -8.66 -24.68
C GLU A 241 0.21 -8.56 -25.40
N SER A 242 -0.32 -7.34 -25.56
CA SER A 242 -1.55 -7.11 -26.30
C SER A 242 -1.28 -7.32 -27.79
N GLU A 243 -1.81 -8.39 -28.38
CA GLU A 243 -1.77 -8.62 -29.82
C GLU A 243 -2.51 -7.50 -30.58
N PRO A 244 -1.96 -6.99 -31.69
CA PRO A 244 -2.63 -6.02 -32.54
C PRO A 244 -3.76 -6.69 -33.33
N GLN A 245 -4.95 -6.09 -33.28
CA GLN A 245 -6.10 -6.50 -34.08
C GLN A 245 -5.83 -6.23 -35.57
N ALA A 246 -5.97 -7.28 -36.38
CA ALA A 246 -6.12 -7.20 -37.84
C ALA A 246 -7.61 -7.14 -38.22
#